data_AF-A0A7W6U0R4-F1
#
_entry.id   AF-A0A7W6U0R4-F1
#
_cell.length_a   1.000
_cell.length_b   1.000
_cell.length_c   1.000
_cell.angle_alpha   90.00
_cell.angle_beta   90.00
_cell.angle_gamma   90.00
#
_symmetry.space_group_name_H-M   'P 1'
#
loop_
_entity.id
_entity.type
_entity.pdbx_description
1 polymer ?
#
loop_
_entity_poly.entity_id
_entity_poly.type
_entity_poly.pdbx_seq_one_letter_code
_entity_poly.pdbx_strand_id
1 'polypeptide(L)' 'MNRLQKFVERGAFGEGPGRTAYVLNPMKLPDPSRGFEWHIVGDFLPGEAILADPGLKQVYEVALKRGCAVVAR' A
#
# COMPACT_ATOMS: atom_id res chain seq x y z
N MET A 1 9.30 -7.52 -14.40
CA MET A 1 8.88 -6.10 -14.25
C MET A 1 8.03 -6.01 -12.99
N ASN A 2 8.54 -5.35 -11.94
CA ASN A 2 7.80 -5.18 -10.68
C ASN A 2 6.99 -3.89 -10.76
N ARG A 3 5.67 -4.00 -10.86
CA ARG A 3 4.74 -2.86 -10.81
C ARG A 3 4.44 -2.54 -9.34
N LEU A 4 4.37 -1.25 -8.99
CA LEU A 4 3.93 -0.84 -7.66
C LEU A 4 2.46 -1.24 -7.45
N GLN A 5 2.20 -2.04 -6.43
CA GLN A 5 0.87 -2.52 -6.03
C GLN A 5 0.42 -1.76 -4.78
N LYS A 6 -0.89 -1.56 -4.64
CA LYS A 6 -1.48 -0.98 -3.43
C LYS A 6 -2.23 -2.06 -2.67
N PHE A 7 -2.03 -2.10 -1.37
CA PHE A 7 -2.76 -2.92 -0.43
C PHE A 7 -3.42 -2.02 0.60
N VAL A 8 -4.61 -2.40 1.04
CA VAL A 8 -5.33 -1.76 2.14
C VAL A 8 -5.59 -2.78 3.21
N GLU A 9 -5.25 -2.42 4.43
CA GLU A 9 -5.51 -3.23 5.61
C GLU A 9 -7.00 -3.10 5.97
N ARG A 10 -7.71 -4.22 6.13
CA ARG A 10 -9.12 -4.23 6.54
C ARG A 10 -9.34 -5.21 7.68
N GLY A 11 -10.21 -4.84 8.63
CA GLY A 11 -10.55 -5.70 9.75
C GLY A 11 -11.49 -6.82 9.31
N ALA A 12 -11.40 -7.98 9.98
CA ALA A 12 -12.22 -9.16 9.68
C ALA A 12 -13.75 -8.90 9.74
N PHE A 13 -14.18 -7.86 10.45
CA PHE A 13 -15.59 -7.50 10.65
C PHE A 13 -16.02 -6.24 9.88
N GLY A 14 -15.24 -5.80 8.88
CA GLY A 14 -15.53 -4.58 8.13
C GLY A 14 -15.12 -3.29 8.85
N GLU A 15 -14.33 -3.40 9.92
CA GLU A 15 -13.66 -2.25 10.53
C GLU A 15 -12.76 -1.58 9.50
N GLY A 16 -12.84 -0.24 9.48
CA GLY A 16 -12.40 0.64 8.41
C GLY A 16 -10.94 0.44 7.96
N PRO A 17 -10.54 1.10 6.86
CA PRO A 17 -9.21 0.91 6.32
C PRO A 17 -8.18 1.33 7.37
N GLY A 18 -7.38 0.36 7.82
CA GLY A 18 -6.30 0.60 8.77
C GLY A 18 -5.18 1.32 8.03
N ARG A 19 -4.11 0.58 7.72
CA ARG A 19 -2.97 1.10 6.95
C ARG A 19 -3.14 0.89 5.45
N THR A 20 -2.43 1.70 4.66
CA THR A 20 -2.25 1.47 3.22
C THR A 20 -0.79 1.12 2.96
N ALA A 21 -0.52 0.09 2.18
CA ALA A 21 0.83 -0.29 1.77
C ALA A 21 1.01 -0.16 0.25
N TYR A 22 2.10 0.46 -0.16
CA TYR A 22 2.57 0.55 -1.54
C TYR A 22 3.78 -0.37 -1.70
N VAL A 23 3.66 -1.40 -2.52
CA VAL A 23 4.55 -2.56 -2.53
C VAL A 23 5.13 -2.78 -3.92
N LEU A 24 6.46 -2.82 -4.00
CA LEU A 24 7.20 -3.23 -5.20
C LEU A 24 7.80 -4.63 -5.05
N ASN A 25 8.01 -5.07 -3.81
CA ASN A 25 8.46 -6.41 -3.48
C ASN A 25 7.52 -7.00 -2.42
N PRO A 26 6.64 -7.96 -2.77
CA PRO A 26 5.73 -8.61 -1.84
C PRO A 26 6.41 -9.21 -0.60
N MET A 27 7.67 -9.65 -0.72
CA MET A 27 8.46 -10.18 0.41
C MET A 27 8.84 -9.11 1.45
N LYS A 28 8.60 -7.82 1.13
CA LYS A 28 8.84 -6.68 2.03
C LYS A 28 7.56 -6.11 2.63
N LEU A 29 6.40 -6.67 2.27
CA LEU A 29 5.14 -6.30 2.90
C LEU A 29 5.14 -6.82 4.35
N PRO A 30 4.99 -5.96 5.36
CA PRO A 30 4.96 -6.39 6.75
C PRO A 30 3.65 -7.12 7.07
N ASP A 31 3.63 -7.85 8.18
CA ASP A 31 2.41 -8.47 8.67
C ASP A 31 1.31 -7.42 8.92
N PRO A 32 0.04 -7.78 8.67
CA PRO A 32 -1.08 -6.93 9.00
C PRO A 32 -1.22 -6.77 10.52
N SER A 33 -1.92 -5.71 10.92
CA SER A 33 -2.28 -5.43 12.30
C SER A 33 -3.14 -6.58 12.86
N ARG A 34 -3.12 -6.79 14.18
CA ARG A 34 -3.88 -7.88 14.82
C ARG A 34 -5.37 -7.75 14.49
N GLY A 35 -5.95 -8.78 13.89
CA GLY A 35 -7.36 -8.82 13.48
C GLY A 35 -7.63 -8.22 12.09
N PHE A 36 -6.58 -7.83 11.37
CA PHE A 36 -6.67 -7.29 10.02
C PHE A 36 -5.99 -8.21 8.99
N GLU A 37 -6.36 -8.01 7.73
CA GLU A 37 -5.73 -8.64 6.57
C GLU A 37 -5.39 -7.59 5.50
N TRP A 38 -4.35 -7.88 4.72
CA TRP A 38 -4.00 -7.06 3.56
C TRP A 38 -4.86 -7.45 2.35
N HIS A 39 -5.58 -6.48 1.80
CA HIS A 39 -6.33 -6.66 0.57
C HIS A 39 -5.70 -5.87 -0.56
N ILE A 40 -5.40 -6.54 -1.67
CA ILE A 40 -4.90 -5.88 -2.87
C ILE A 40 -5.99 -5.01 -3.50
N VAL A 41 -5.60 -3.80 -3.92
CA VAL A 41 -6.44 -2.88 -4.69
C VAL A 41 -6.15 -3.13 -6.18
N GLY A 42 -6.95 -3.99 -6.81
CA GLY A 42 -6.69 -4.49 -8.17
C GLY A 42 -6.78 -3.43 -9.28
N ASP A 43 -7.57 -2.39 -9.05
CA ASP A 43 -7.77 -1.23 -9.93
C ASP A 43 -6.73 -0.11 -9.70
N PHE A 44 -5.72 -0.36 -8.86
CA PHE A 44 -4.72 0.66 -8.56
C PHE A 44 -3.80 0.99 -9.76
N LEU A 45 -3.86 2.26 -10.17
CA LEU A 45 -3.00 2.85 -11.19
C LEU A 45 -2.02 3.83 -10.53
N PRO A 46 -0.72 3.47 -10.39
CA PRO A 46 0.26 4.32 -9.69
C PRO A 46 0.39 5.72 -10.30
N GLY A 47 0.36 5.82 -11.63
CA GLY A 47 0.52 7.07 -12.38
C GLY A 47 -0.65 8.03 -12.19
N GLU A 48 -1.89 7.54 -12.16
CA GLU A 48 -3.05 8.40 -11.88
C GLU A 48 -3.09 8.81 -10.41
N ALA A 49 -2.78 7.89 -9.50
CA ALA A 49 -2.79 8.15 -8.08
C ALA A 49 -1.77 9.24 -7.66
N ILE A 50 -0.56 9.26 -8.24
CA ILE A 50 0.44 10.31 -7.93
C ILE A 50 0.08 11.67 -8.54
N LEU A 51 -0.67 11.70 -9.65
CA LEU A 51 -1.20 12.94 -10.22
C LEU A 51 -2.35 13.50 -9.36
N ALA A 52 -3.18 12.63 -8.79
CA ALA A 52 -4.28 13.00 -7.90
C ALA A 52 -3.79 13.43 -6.49
N ASP A 53 -2.73 12.79 -5.99
CA ASP A 53 -2.11 13.10 -4.70
C ASP A 53 -0.58 13.19 -4.83
N PRO A 54 -0.03 14.41 -4.97
CA PRO A 54 1.42 14.63 -5.03
C PRO A 54 2.18 14.16 -3.78
N GLY A 55 1.50 14.02 -2.63
CA GLY A 55 2.09 13.48 -1.39
C GLY A 55 2.56 12.03 -1.54
N LEU A 56 1.99 11.29 -2.48
CA LEU A 56 2.40 9.91 -2.78
C LEU A 56 3.79 9.81 -3.41
N LYS A 57 4.35 10.90 -3.94
CA LYS A 57 5.69 10.88 -4.52
C LYS A 57 6.74 10.36 -3.54
N GLN A 58 6.76 10.89 -2.32
CA GLN A 58 7.71 10.47 -1.29
C GLN A 58 7.45 9.02 -0.86
N VAL A 59 6.18 8.62 -0.76
CA VAL A 59 5.79 7.25 -0.43
C VAL A 59 6.29 6.26 -1.49
N TYR A 60 6.14 6.60 -2.76
CA TYR A 60 6.60 5.76 -3.88
C TYR A 60 8.13 5.68 -3.92
N GLU A 61 8.83 6.79 -3.66
CA GLU A 61 10.30 6.78 -3.53
C GLU A 61 10.78 5.86 -2.40
N VAL A 62 10.07 5.84 -1.27
CA VAL A 62 10.36 4.90 -0.17
C VAL A 62 10.11 3.46 -0.62
N ALA A 63 8.98 3.19 -1.27
CA ALA A 63 8.65 1.85 -1.77
C ALA A 63 9.66 1.38 -2.83
N LEU A 64 10.16 2.28 -3.69
CA LEU A 64 11.22 2.01 -4.67
C LEU A 64 12.54 1.65 -3.98
N LYS A 65 12.91 2.35 -2.91
CA LYS A 65 14.17 2.11 -2.18
C LYS A 65 14.12 0.87 -1.28
N ARG A 66 12.99 0.62 -0.62
CA ARG A 66 12.86 -0.40 0.44
C ARG A 66 12.05 -1.63 0.03
N GLY A 67 11.37 -1.58 -1.12
CA GLY A 67 10.46 -2.60 -1.62
C GLY A 67 9.02 -2.46 -1.10
N CYS A 68 8.79 -1.67 -0.06
CA CYS A 68 7.47 -1.37 0.50
C CYS A 68 7.49 -0.02 1.24
N ALA A 69 6.37 0.70 1.20
CA ALA A 69 6.08 1.83 2.07
C ALA A 69 4.67 1.67 2.66
N VAL A 70 4.55 1.78 3.98
CA VAL A 70 3.27 1.69 4.69
C VAL A 70 2.92 3.06 5.24
N VAL A 71 1.70 3.50 4.98
CA VAL A 71 1.15 4.79 5.41
C VAL A 71 0.01 4.49 6.35
N ALA A 72 0.14 4.92 7.60
CA ALA A 72 -0.98 4.97 8.54
C ALA A 72 -1.86 6.17 8.18
N ARG A 73 -3.18 6.02 8.33
CA ARG A 73 -4.13 7.11 8.11
C ARG A 73 -4.13 8.08 9.29
#